data_AF-A0A7K4AR25-F1
#
_entry.id   AF-A0A7K4AR25-F1
#
_cell.length_a   1.000
_cell.length_b   1.000
_cell.length_c   1.000
_cell.angle_alpha   90.00
_cell.angle_beta   90.00
_cell.angle_gamma   90.00
#
_symmetry.space_group_name_H-M   'P 1'
#
loop_
_entity.id
_entity.type
_entity.pdbx_description
1 polymer ?
#
loop_
_entity_poly.entity_id
_entity_poly.type
_entity_poly.pdbx_seq_one_letter_code
_entity_poly.pdbx_strand_id
1 'polypeptide(L)'
;MQESRSLEAAIGLEVYLSDAPGIGGRLKRSPEDFLVEEVSTYPPRVEGGQITIARVTAQNWEMNRLVRQLSRALGISRERIGFAGTKDKRAITSQLMSFPVPAEQLLELDLHQITISDPYPAKKGITIGDLIGNAFVIKVTETSLRGQELKEAIETTSAQLREMKGFPNYFGVQRFGAVRPITHEVGKWIVKGDLERAVMTYVANPVPRENEDTRAARQRLAESGDFEEALGYYPRKMTFERTMIGHLARHPGDFAGAISAMPSNLQMMFVHAYQSFIFNRILSERIRRGIPIHLPIEGDLILPADRQGIPEHGQGVPVSKDNLDLVEKQVRSGRAFVSGVLFGTESELAEGEMGEIERRIIEEEGLQRDDFMVPPLHKCSSKGTRRELLSAVKDLRAKADDDSVTFSFTLNKGCYATTLLREYLKKDELMDY
;
A
#
# COMPACT_ATOMS: atom_id res chain seq x y z
N MET A 1 11.43 19.94 -7.34
CA MET A 1 10.10 19.35 -7.06
C MET A 1 9.07 19.86 -8.07
N GLN A 2 7.93 19.18 -8.19
CA GLN A 2 6.83 19.57 -9.08
C GLN A 2 5.47 19.36 -8.37
N GLU A 3 4.50 20.28 -8.54
CA GLU A 3 3.12 20.07 -8.05
C GLU A 3 2.41 19.00 -8.89
N SER A 4 1.64 18.14 -8.23
CA SER A 4 0.79 17.14 -8.86
C SER A 4 -0.60 17.71 -9.09
N ARG A 5 -1.00 17.80 -10.35
CA ARG A 5 -2.35 18.20 -10.76
C ARG A 5 -3.23 17.00 -11.12
N SER A 6 -2.75 15.80 -10.82
CA SER A 6 -3.43 14.56 -11.13
C SER A 6 -4.59 14.30 -10.16
N LEU A 7 -5.40 13.29 -10.49
CA LEU A 7 -6.41 12.77 -9.55
C LEU A 7 -5.80 12.25 -8.25
N GLU A 8 -4.49 12.03 -8.17
CA GLU A 8 -3.81 11.57 -6.96
C GLU A 8 -3.67 12.68 -5.90
N ALA A 9 -3.76 13.96 -6.30
CA ALA A 9 -3.78 15.08 -5.35
C ALA A 9 -4.99 14.97 -4.39
N ALA A 10 -6.13 14.46 -4.87
CA ALA A 10 -7.32 14.23 -4.05
C ALA A 10 -7.12 13.16 -2.95
N ILE A 11 -6.05 12.35 -3.02
CA ILE A 11 -5.67 11.38 -1.96
C ILE A 11 -4.37 11.79 -1.23
N GLY A 12 -4.01 13.08 -1.34
CA GLY A 12 -2.89 13.69 -0.62
C GLY A 12 -1.52 13.53 -1.27
N LEU A 13 -1.41 12.97 -2.49
CA LEU A 13 -0.16 12.92 -3.25
C LEU A 13 -0.02 14.19 -4.08
N GLU A 14 0.15 15.32 -3.41
CA GLU A 14 0.03 16.64 -4.00
C GLU A 14 1.29 17.08 -4.75
N VAL A 15 2.43 16.41 -4.54
CA VAL A 15 3.72 16.80 -5.14
C VAL A 15 4.53 15.60 -5.63
N TYR A 16 5.45 15.84 -6.55
CA TYR A 16 6.54 14.94 -6.92
C TYR A 16 7.84 15.48 -6.34
N LEU A 17 8.70 14.57 -5.89
CA LEU A 17 10.04 14.91 -5.43
C LEU A 17 10.90 15.34 -6.62
N SER A 18 10.85 14.57 -7.72
CA SER A 18 11.59 14.87 -8.94
C SER A 18 10.96 16.03 -9.72
N ASP A 19 11.77 16.80 -10.46
CA ASP A 19 11.32 17.89 -11.33
C ASP A 19 11.45 17.60 -12.83
N ALA A 20 12.05 16.47 -13.21
CA ALA A 20 12.14 16.04 -14.60
C ALA A 20 10.74 15.86 -15.24
N PRO A 21 10.58 16.04 -16.57
CA PRO A 21 9.32 15.78 -17.25
C PRO A 21 8.81 14.35 -17.03
N GLY A 22 7.49 14.19 -16.90
CA GLY A 22 6.85 12.88 -16.79
C GLY A 22 6.94 12.09 -18.08
N ILE A 23 7.31 10.81 -17.99
CA ILE A 23 7.44 9.94 -19.18
C ILE A 23 6.11 9.34 -19.63
N GLY A 24 5.03 9.52 -18.88
CA GLY A 24 3.73 8.91 -19.17
C GLY A 24 3.80 7.38 -19.15
N GLY A 25 3.22 6.74 -20.15
CA GLY A 25 3.31 5.29 -20.34
C GLY A 25 2.24 4.46 -19.65
N ARG A 26 2.28 3.15 -19.93
CA ARG A 26 1.37 2.13 -19.43
C ARG A 26 2.13 1.01 -18.75
N LEU A 27 1.58 0.55 -17.63
CA LEU A 27 2.05 -0.59 -16.86
C LEU A 27 1.23 -1.85 -17.21
N LYS A 28 1.77 -3.01 -16.81
CA LYS A 28 1.07 -4.31 -16.81
C LYS A 28 0.28 -4.62 -18.09
N ARG A 29 0.78 -4.27 -19.27
CA ARG A 29 0.09 -4.60 -20.54
C ARG A 29 -0.05 -6.12 -20.65
N SER A 30 1.02 -6.85 -20.41
CA SER A 30 1.01 -8.29 -20.18
C SER A 30 1.64 -8.66 -18.82
N PRO A 31 1.40 -9.88 -18.29
CA PRO A 31 2.04 -10.32 -17.04
C PRO A 31 3.57 -10.29 -17.09
N GLU A 32 4.16 -10.48 -18.26
CA GLU A 32 5.62 -10.45 -18.51
C GLU A 32 6.21 -9.05 -18.38
N ASP A 33 5.39 -8.00 -18.40
CA ASP A 33 5.85 -6.63 -18.16
C ASP A 33 6.01 -6.33 -16.66
N PHE A 34 5.63 -7.25 -15.78
CA PHE A 34 5.64 -7.04 -14.33
C PHE A 34 6.12 -8.30 -13.61
N LEU A 35 7.42 -8.35 -13.36
CA LEU A 35 8.07 -9.45 -12.64
C LEU A 35 8.30 -9.02 -11.19
N VAL A 36 7.92 -9.88 -10.26
CA VAL A 36 8.13 -9.70 -8.83
C VAL A 36 8.79 -10.93 -8.26
N GLU A 37 9.98 -10.77 -7.70
CA GLU A 37 10.67 -11.82 -6.97
C GLU A 37 10.74 -11.45 -5.49
N GLU A 38 10.27 -12.34 -4.62
CA GLU A 38 10.33 -12.16 -3.19
C GLU A 38 11.76 -12.30 -2.66
N VAL A 39 12.22 -11.30 -1.92
CA VAL A 39 13.46 -11.35 -1.15
C VAL A 39 13.10 -11.86 0.25
N SER A 40 13.28 -13.16 0.46
CA SER A 40 12.85 -13.87 1.67
C SER A 40 13.95 -14.02 2.72
N THR A 41 13.53 -14.22 3.96
CA THR A 41 14.39 -14.88 4.96
C THR A 41 14.25 -16.39 4.78
N TYR A 42 15.32 -17.08 4.43
CA TYR A 42 15.27 -18.52 4.16
C TYR A 42 15.29 -19.32 5.47
N PRO A 43 14.28 -20.19 5.71
CA PRO A 43 14.38 -21.18 6.78
C PRO A 43 15.63 -22.05 6.60
N PRO A 44 16.36 -22.41 7.67
CA PRO A 44 17.51 -23.29 7.55
C PRO A 44 17.14 -24.64 6.95
N ARG A 45 17.97 -25.14 6.03
CA ARG A 45 17.85 -26.50 5.50
C ARG A 45 18.15 -27.52 6.60
N VAL A 46 17.25 -28.47 6.80
CA VAL A 46 17.39 -29.53 7.79
C VAL A 46 16.97 -30.86 7.17
N GLU A 47 17.90 -31.78 7.01
CA GLU A 47 17.61 -33.15 6.59
C GLU A 47 16.62 -33.82 7.55
N GLY A 48 15.64 -34.56 7.00
CA GLY A 48 14.55 -35.16 7.79
C GLY A 48 13.53 -34.16 8.34
N GLY A 49 13.59 -32.88 7.94
CA GLY A 49 12.54 -31.90 8.22
C GLY A 49 11.18 -32.32 7.66
N GLN A 50 10.11 -32.08 8.41
CA GLN A 50 8.74 -32.46 8.02
C GLN A 50 8.07 -31.44 7.09
N ILE A 51 8.70 -30.28 6.88
CA ILE A 51 8.21 -29.22 6.01
C ILE A 51 9.19 -29.09 4.85
N THR A 52 8.68 -29.04 3.63
CA THR A 52 9.47 -28.69 2.45
C THR A 52 9.22 -27.24 2.09
N ILE A 53 10.30 -26.48 1.97
CA ILE A 53 10.28 -25.13 1.41
C ILE A 53 10.58 -25.25 -0.07
N ALA A 54 9.83 -24.53 -0.91
CA ALA A 54 10.10 -24.47 -2.33
C ALA A 54 9.81 -23.05 -2.87
N ARG A 55 10.48 -22.71 -3.96
CA ARG A 55 10.18 -21.50 -4.71
C ARG A 55 9.04 -21.79 -5.66
N VAL A 56 8.00 -20.98 -5.62
CA VAL A 56 6.82 -21.08 -6.48
C VAL A 56 6.79 -19.84 -7.36
N THR A 57 6.92 -20.06 -8.66
CA THR A 57 6.77 -19.04 -9.69
C THR A 57 5.41 -19.21 -10.36
N ALA A 58 4.57 -18.17 -10.35
CA ALA A 58 3.23 -18.21 -10.91
C ALA A 58 2.98 -16.99 -11.82
N GLN A 59 2.34 -17.22 -12.96
CA GLN A 59 1.98 -16.18 -13.93
C GLN A 59 0.45 -15.97 -13.93
N ASN A 60 0.01 -14.73 -13.71
CA ASN A 60 -1.41 -14.33 -13.74
C ASN A 60 -2.32 -14.98 -12.67
N TRP A 61 -1.75 -15.38 -11.52
CA TRP A 61 -2.48 -16.06 -10.45
C TRP A 61 -2.83 -15.13 -9.29
N GLU A 62 -4.09 -15.19 -8.85
CA GLU A 62 -4.48 -14.61 -7.56
C GLU A 62 -4.12 -15.60 -6.44
N MET A 63 -3.58 -15.09 -5.33
CA MET A 63 -2.97 -15.91 -4.29
C MET A 63 -3.91 -16.97 -3.69
N ASN A 64 -5.15 -16.61 -3.35
CA ASN A 64 -6.09 -17.57 -2.78
C ASN A 64 -6.47 -18.67 -3.79
N ARG A 65 -6.53 -18.33 -5.08
CA ARG A 65 -6.72 -19.32 -6.16
C ARG A 65 -5.49 -20.22 -6.33
N LEU A 66 -4.28 -19.66 -6.27
CA LEU A 66 -3.02 -20.41 -6.33
C LEU A 66 -2.92 -21.43 -5.20
N VAL A 67 -3.11 -20.98 -3.95
CA VAL A 67 -3.09 -21.83 -2.76
C VAL A 67 -4.14 -22.93 -2.86
N ARG A 68 -5.35 -22.61 -3.35
CA ARG A 68 -6.41 -23.61 -3.56
C ARG A 68 -6.02 -24.65 -4.62
N GLN A 69 -5.37 -24.23 -5.70
CA GLN A 69 -4.92 -25.12 -6.76
C GLN A 69 -3.83 -26.09 -6.25
N LEU A 70 -2.82 -25.56 -5.55
CA LEU A 70 -1.74 -26.34 -4.95
C LEU A 70 -2.28 -27.31 -3.88
N SER A 71 -3.17 -26.83 -3.01
CA SER A 71 -3.83 -27.66 -1.98
C SER A 71 -4.56 -28.86 -2.59
N ARG A 72 -5.29 -28.66 -3.69
CA ARG A 72 -5.99 -29.74 -4.41
C ARG A 72 -5.02 -30.72 -5.06
N ALA A 73 -3.99 -30.21 -5.74
CA ALA A 73 -3.01 -31.05 -6.43
C ALA A 73 -2.21 -31.93 -5.45
N LEU A 74 -1.94 -31.42 -4.24
CA LEU A 74 -1.18 -32.12 -3.20
C LEU A 74 -2.04 -32.93 -2.22
N GLY A 75 -3.37 -32.79 -2.26
CA GLY A 75 -4.26 -33.46 -1.30
C GLY A 75 -4.11 -32.98 0.15
N ILE A 76 -3.69 -31.73 0.36
CA ILE A 76 -3.50 -31.13 1.70
C ILE A 76 -4.46 -29.96 1.93
N SER A 77 -4.73 -29.61 3.18
CA SER A 77 -5.52 -28.41 3.49
C SER A 77 -4.75 -27.12 3.18
N ARG A 78 -5.46 -26.09 2.72
CA ARG A 78 -4.89 -24.77 2.35
C ARG A 78 -4.18 -24.09 3.51
N GLU A 79 -4.65 -24.31 4.74
CA GLU A 79 -4.10 -23.74 5.97
C GLU A 79 -2.70 -24.26 6.29
N ARG A 80 -2.30 -25.39 5.68
CA ARG A 80 -0.97 -25.97 5.84
C ARG A 80 0.04 -25.46 4.82
N ILE A 81 -0.40 -24.65 3.85
CA ILE A 81 0.47 -24.02 2.86
C ILE A 81 0.87 -22.65 3.41
N GLY A 82 2.15 -22.49 3.72
CA GLY A 82 2.71 -21.25 4.26
C GLY A 82 3.32 -20.37 3.17
N PHE A 83 3.26 -19.05 3.35
CA PHE A 83 3.85 -18.02 2.49
C PHE A 83 3.98 -16.70 3.25
N ALA A 84 4.87 -15.81 2.81
CA ALA A 84 5.20 -14.58 3.56
C ALA A 84 4.30 -13.38 3.22
N GLY A 85 3.69 -13.34 2.05
CA GLY A 85 2.73 -12.30 1.67
C GLY A 85 2.04 -12.60 0.35
N THR A 86 1.00 -11.82 0.03
CA THR A 86 0.32 -11.89 -1.27
C THR A 86 1.10 -11.10 -2.31
N LYS A 87 1.10 -11.56 -3.56
CA LYS A 87 1.68 -10.84 -4.71
C LYS A 87 0.60 -10.38 -5.69
N ASP A 88 0.99 -9.49 -6.60
CA ASP A 88 0.12 -8.99 -7.66
C ASP A 88 -0.38 -10.12 -8.55
N LYS A 89 -1.70 -10.14 -8.80
CA LYS A 89 -2.30 -11.12 -9.70
C LYS A 89 -1.77 -11.00 -11.12
N ARG A 90 -1.80 -9.80 -11.71
CA ARG A 90 -1.44 -9.55 -13.11
C ARG A 90 0.08 -9.37 -13.25
N ALA A 91 0.83 -10.41 -12.94
CA ALA A 91 2.29 -10.39 -12.90
C ALA A 91 2.85 -11.81 -13.07
N ILE A 92 4.16 -11.90 -13.31
CA ILE A 92 4.94 -13.11 -13.01
C ILE A 92 5.53 -12.92 -11.62
N THR A 93 5.17 -13.79 -10.69
CA THR A 93 5.55 -13.67 -9.28
C THR A 93 6.32 -14.91 -8.85
N SER A 94 7.45 -14.72 -8.17
CA SER A 94 8.24 -15.81 -7.58
C SER A 94 8.39 -15.59 -6.09
N GLN A 95 8.01 -16.56 -5.28
CA GLN A 95 8.01 -16.44 -3.82
C GLN A 95 8.35 -17.77 -3.15
N LEU A 96 8.81 -17.72 -1.90
CA LEU A 96 8.98 -18.95 -1.13
C LEU A 96 7.64 -19.37 -0.50
N MET A 97 7.34 -20.67 -0.61
CA MET A 97 6.19 -21.29 0.03
C MET A 97 6.63 -22.54 0.79
N SER A 98 5.88 -22.90 1.83
CA SER A 98 6.16 -24.09 2.63
C SER A 98 5.01 -25.09 2.58
N PHE A 99 5.35 -26.36 2.40
CA PHE A 99 4.40 -27.46 2.23
C PHE A 99 4.77 -28.62 3.15
N PRO A 100 3.80 -29.29 3.79
CA PRO A 100 4.05 -30.45 4.64
C PRO A 100 4.05 -31.75 3.82
N VAL A 101 4.79 -31.77 2.72
CA VAL A 101 4.90 -32.90 1.78
C VAL A 101 6.36 -33.08 1.36
N PRO A 102 6.78 -34.27 0.89
CA PRO A 102 8.13 -34.48 0.37
C PRO A 102 8.45 -33.61 -0.85
N ALA A 103 9.73 -33.33 -1.07
CA ALA A 103 10.21 -32.50 -2.18
C ALA A 103 9.88 -33.11 -3.56
N GLU A 104 9.90 -34.43 -3.65
CA GLU A 104 9.62 -35.20 -4.86
C GLU A 104 8.19 -34.94 -5.33
N GLN A 105 7.22 -34.94 -4.39
CA GLN A 105 5.82 -34.68 -4.72
C GLN A 105 5.59 -33.27 -5.25
N LEU A 106 6.40 -32.29 -4.83
CA LEU A 106 6.34 -30.93 -5.37
C LEU A 106 6.90 -30.84 -6.79
N LEU A 107 7.99 -31.56 -7.08
CA LEU A 107 8.64 -31.56 -8.40
C LEU A 107 7.82 -32.31 -9.46
N GLU A 108 6.97 -33.24 -9.05
CA GLU A 108 6.04 -33.97 -9.93
C GLU A 108 4.82 -33.13 -10.36
N LEU A 109 4.60 -31.97 -9.75
CA LEU A 109 3.47 -31.11 -10.10
C LEU A 109 3.66 -30.47 -11.47
N ASP A 110 2.82 -30.88 -12.42
CA ASP A 110 2.64 -30.20 -13.70
C ASP A 110 1.35 -29.36 -13.66
N LEU A 111 1.52 -28.05 -13.47
CA LEU A 111 0.42 -27.11 -13.32
C LEU A 111 0.60 -25.94 -14.30
N HIS A 112 -0.45 -25.65 -15.07
CA HIS A 112 -0.43 -24.56 -16.03
C HIS A 112 -0.05 -23.21 -15.37
N GLN A 113 0.97 -22.54 -15.92
CA GLN A 113 1.48 -21.24 -15.46
C GLN A 113 2.04 -21.23 -14.03
N ILE A 114 2.39 -22.40 -13.48
CA ILE A 114 3.00 -22.55 -12.17
C ILE A 114 4.25 -23.41 -12.31
N THR A 115 5.37 -22.94 -11.77
CA THR A 115 6.64 -23.67 -11.72
C THR A 115 7.11 -23.74 -10.29
N ILE A 116 7.53 -24.93 -9.86
CA ILE A 116 8.12 -25.15 -8.54
C ILE A 116 9.60 -25.46 -8.72
N SER A 117 10.47 -24.74 -8.00
CA SER A 117 11.91 -24.93 -8.04
C SER A 117 12.53 -24.99 -6.64
N ASP A 118 13.74 -25.55 -6.57
CA ASP A 118 14.61 -25.55 -5.40
C ASP A 118 13.96 -26.06 -4.09
N PRO A 119 13.22 -27.19 -4.10
CA PRO A 119 12.61 -27.70 -2.88
C PRO A 119 13.69 -28.23 -1.92
N TYR A 120 13.55 -27.92 -0.63
CA TYR A 120 14.42 -28.45 0.41
C TYR A 120 13.68 -28.66 1.74
N PRO A 121 14.09 -29.66 2.55
CA PRO A 121 13.47 -29.92 3.84
C PRO A 121 13.91 -28.89 4.90
N ALA A 122 12.97 -28.54 5.78
CA ALA A 122 13.13 -27.60 6.88
C ALA A 122 12.26 -28.03 8.08
N LYS A 123 12.55 -27.46 9.25
CA LYS A 123 11.76 -27.71 10.49
C LYS A 123 10.56 -26.79 10.65
N LYS A 124 10.65 -25.55 10.14
CA LYS A 124 9.62 -24.52 10.27
C LYS A 124 9.17 -24.08 8.89
N GLY A 125 7.85 -23.91 8.73
CA GLY A 125 7.25 -23.34 7.53
C GLY A 125 7.35 -21.82 7.51
N ILE A 126 6.90 -21.24 6.41
CA ILE A 126 6.90 -19.80 6.17
C ILE A 126 5.58 -19.23 6.69
N THR A 127 5.66 -18.10 7.36
CA THR A 127 4.53 -17.37 7.92
C THR A 127 4.46 -15.96 7.37
N ILE A 128 3.28 -15.33 7.49
CA ILE A 128 3.07 -13.96 7.02
C ILE A 128 4.09 -13.02 7.68
N GLY A 129 4.80 -12.25 6.84
CA GLY A 129 5.82 -11.31 7.29
C GLY A 129 7.27 -11.80 7.16
N ASP A 130 7.50 -13.10 6.86
CA ASP A 130 8.83 -13.72 6.70
C ASP A 130 9.57 -13.33 5.40
N LEU A 131 9.27 -12.15 4.85
CA LEU A 131 9.99 -11.53 3.75
C LEU A 131 10.71 -10.26 4.22
N ILE A 132 11.82 -9.96 3.54
CA ILE A 132 12.56 -8.71 3.67
C ILE A 132 11.95 -7.67 2.73
N GLY A 133 11.60 -8.09 1.51
CA GLY A 133 11.12 -7.19 0.46
C GLY A 133 10.82 -7.90 -0.85
N ASN A 134 10.76 -7.14 -1.93
CA ASN A 134 10.53 -7.66 -3.28
C ASN A 134 11.46 -6.96 -4.27
N ALA A 135 12.10 -7.76 -5.14
CA ALA A 135 12.81 -7.30 -6.32
C ALA A 135 11.82 -7.23 -7.48
N PHE A 136 11.89 -6.16 -8.25
CA PHE A 136 10.98 -5.86 -9.34
C PHE A 136 11.76 -5.73 -10.64
N VAL A 137 11.19 -6.27 -11.72
CA VAL A 137 11.53 -5.88 -13.10
C VAL A 137 10.24 -5.47 -13.78
N ILE A 138 10.11 -4.19 -14.12
CA ILE A 138 8.86 -3.62 -14.63
C ILE A 138 9.13 -2.90 -15.94
N LYS A 139 8.39 -3.28 -16.98
CA LYS A 139 8.40 -2.61 -18.27
C LYS A 139 7.25 -1.60 -18.36
N VAL A 140 7.59 -0.38 -18.76
CA VAL A 140 6.65 0.68 -19.10
C VAL A 140 6.71 0.86 -20.62
N THR A 141 5.56 0.79 -21.27
CA THR A 141 5.43 0.98 -22.73
C THR A 141 4.58 2.20 -23.05
N GLU A 142 4.56 2.65 -24.31
CA GLU A 142 3.73 3.78 -24.76
C GLU A 142 4.09 5.08 -24.02
N THR A 143 5.38 5.32 -23.78
CA THR A 143 5.84 6.57 -23.16
C THR A 143 5.49 7.77 -24.03
N SER A 144 5.19 8.91 -23.40
CA SER A 144 4.92 10.17 -24.09
C SER A 144 6.19 10.77 -24.69
N LEU A 145 7.32 10.61 -23.99
CA LEU A 145 8.65 10.99 -24.46
C LEU A 145 9.29 9.85 -25.25
N ARG A 146 10.21 10.18 -26.16
CA ARG A 146 10.91 9.21 -27.00
C ARG A 146 12.41 9.49 -27.13
N GLY A 147 13.16 8.47 -27.53
CA GLY A 147 14.57 8.60 -27.88
C GLY A 147 15.42 9.26 -26.79
N GLN A 148 16.05 10.38 -27.12
CA GLN A 148 16.97 11.07 -26.20
C GLN A 148 16.23 11.79 -25.05
N GLU A 149 15.07 12.39 -25.31
CA GLU A 149 14.28 13.08 -24.27
C GLU A 149 13.83 12.11 -23.18
N LEU A 150 13.40 10.90 -23.58
CA LEU A 150 13.04 9.83 -22.64
C LEU A 150 14.22 9.45 -21.74
N LYS A 151 15.41 9.25 -22.33
CA LYS A 151 16.63 8.90 -21.61
C LYS A 151 17.03 9.97 -20.61
N GLU A 152 16.96 11.25 -21.00
CA GLU A 152 17.30 12.39 -20.14
C GLU A 152 16.33 12.53 -18.96
N ALA A 153 15.02 12.39 -19.20
CA ALA A 153 14.03 12.44 -18.12
C ALA A 153 14.21 11.30 -17.10
N ILE A 154 14.49 10.08 -17.57
CA ILE A 154 14.76 8.92 -16.73
C ILE A 154 16.04 9.10 -15.93
N GLU A 155 17.13 9.54 -16.55
CA GLU A 155 18.41 9.70 -15.85
C GLU A 155 18.33 10.81 -14.81
N THR A 156 17.69 11.94 -15.14
CA THR A 156 17.49 13.06 -14.20
C THR A 156 16.69 12.60 -12.98
N THR A 157 15.56 11.92 -13.19
CA THR A 157 14.76 11.37 -12.08
C THR A 157 15.57 10.36 -11.27
N SER A 158 16.30 9.46 -11.93
CA SER A 158 17.11 8.44 -11.25
C SER A 158 18.23 9.05 -10.42
N ALA A 159 18.89 10.10 -10.91
CA ALA A 159 19.93 10.81 -10.19
C ALA A 159 19.39 11.45 -8.89
N GLN A 160 18.24 12.12 -8.98
CA GLN A 160 17.58 12.72 -7.81
C GLN A 160 17.17 11.68 -6.77
N LEU A 161 16.59 10.55 -7.19
CA LEU A 161 16.21 9.47 -6.27
C LEU A 161 17.44 8.78 -5.64
N ARG A 162 18.54 8.64 -6.40
CA ARG A 162 19.81 8.09 -5.88
C ARG A 162 20.46 9.00 -4.86
N GLU A 163 20.45 10.32 -5.07
CA GLU A 163 20.94 11.31 -4.11
C GLU A 163 20.22 11.19 -2.76
N MET A 164 18.89 11.03 -2.83
CA MET A 164 18.03 10.83 -1.66
C MET A 164 18.11 9.42 -1.08
N LYS A 165 18.74 8.47 -1.79
CA LYS A 165 18.76 7.02 -1.51
C LYS A 165 17.36 6.40 -1.35
N GLY A 166 16.36 6.97 -2.02
CA GLY A 166 14.97 6.60 -1.81
C GLY A 166 13.99 7.50 -2.55
N PHE A 167 12.72 7.31 -2.25
CA PHE A 167 11.60 8.06 -2.80
C PHE A 167 10.55 8.33 -1.71
N PRO A 168 9.65 9.32 -1.88
CA PRO A 168 8.62 9.62 -0.89
C PRO A 168 7.73 8.40 -0.61
N ASN A 169 7.56 8.04 0.66
CA ASN A 169 6.85 6.83 1.08
C ASN A 169 5.33 7.01 1.19
N TYR A 170 4.72 7.58 0.15
CA TYR A 170 3.27 7.77 0.08
C TYR A 170 2.52 6.44 0.13
N PHE A 171 1.31 6.48 0.70
CA PHE A 171 0.31 5.46 0.45
C PHE A 171 -0.29 5.67 -0.94
N GLY A 172 -0.17 4.68 -1.83
CA GLY A 172 -0.72 4.76 -3.18
C GLY A 172 -2.24 4.55 -3.26
N VAL A 173 -2.79 4.68 -4.47
CA VAL A 173 -4.22 4.59 -4.79
C VAL A 173 -4.86 3.30 -4.26
N GLN A 174 -4.11 2.19 -4.21
CA GLN A 174 -4.59 0.89 -3.71
C GLN A 174 -5.05 0.96 -2.25
N ARG A 175 -4.48 1.86 -1.42
CA ARG A 175 -4.90 2.07 -0.02
C ARG A 175 -6.28 2.73 0.06
N PHE A 176 -6.66 3.51 -0.94
CA PHE A 176 -7.90 4.29 -0.98
C PHE A 176 -9.00 3.63 -1.81
N GLY A 177 -8.64 2.69 -2.67
CA GLY A 177 -9.50 2.01 -3.63
C GLY A 177 -9.19 2.46 -5.05
N ALA A 178 -8.72 1.53 -5.90
CA ALA A 178 -8.23 1.87 -7.25
C ALA A 178 -9.32 2.40 -8.19
N VAL A 179 -10.51 1.80 -8.16
CA VAL A 179 -11.67 2.22 -8.97
C VAL A 179 -12.43 3.38 -8.28
N ARG A 180 -12.56 3.29 -6.95
CA ARG A 180 -13.28 4.26 -6.12
C ARG A 180 -12.38 4.65 -4.95
N PRO A 181 -11.60 5.74 -5.06
CA PRO A 181 -10.69 6.18 -4.01
C PRO A 181 -11.45 6.85 -2.85
N ILE A 182 -12.44 6.17 -2.25
CA ILE A 182 -13.36 6.73 -1.25
C ILE A 182 -13.08 6.20 0.17
N THR A 183 -12.13 5.29 0.33
CA THR A 183 -11.96 4.57 1.61
C THR A 183 -11.55 5.51 2.74
N HIS A 184 -10.75 6.54 2.44
CA HIS A 184 -10.39 7.59 3.40
C HIS A 184 -11.57 8.52 3.71
N GLU A 185 -12.44 8.83 2.74
CA GLU A 185 -13.66 9.62 2.97
C GLU A 185 -14.61 8.89 3.92
N VAL A 186 -14.81 7.58 3.76
CA VAL A 186 -15.58 6.77 4.72
C VAL A 186 -14.93 6.83 6.10
N GLY A 187 -13.60 6.67 6.18
CA GLY A 187 -12.85 6.79 7.42
C GLY A 187 -12.99 8.15 8.11
N LYS A 188 -12.97 9.23 7.34
CA LYS A 188 -13.19 10.60 7.81
C LYS A 188 -14.53 10.74 8.51
N TRP A 189 -15.61 10.25 7.90
CA TRP A 189 -16.94 10.35 8.50
C TRP A 189 -17.09 9.45 9.73
N ILE A 190 -16.45 8.28 9.76
CA ILE A 190 -16.39 7.43 10.97
C ILE A 190 -15.70 8.17 12.12
N VAL A 191 -14.53 8.76 11.87
CA VAL A 191 -13.74 9.50 12.87
C VAL A 191 -14.49 10.74 13.35
N LYS A 192 -15.19 11.45 12.46
CA LYS A 192 -16.02 12.62 12.83
C LYS A 192 -17.36 12.26 13.49
N GLY A 193 -17.66 10.98 13.69
CA GLY A 193 -18.91 10.52 14.29
C GLY A 193 -20.15 10.60 13.39
N ASP A 194 -20.00 11.01 12.13
CA ASP A 194 -21.09 11.07 11.14
C ASP A 194 -21.24 9.70 10.44
N LEU A 195 -21.80 8.74 11.17
CA LEU A 195 -21.91 7.35 10.70
C LEU A 195 -22.89 7.20 9.53
N GLU A 196 -23.91 8.04 9.45
CA GLU A 196 -24.82 8.08 8.31
C GLU A 196 -24.06 8.44 7.05
N ARG A 197 -23.31 9.54 7.07
CA ARG A 197 -22.51 9.96 5.91
C ARG A 197 -21.41 8.96 5.59
N ALA A 198 -20.84 8.29 6.58
CA ALA A 198 -19.89 7.19 6.35
C ALA A 198 -20.52 6.05 5.53
N VAL A 199 -21.69 5.57 5.96
CA VAL A 199 -22.42 4.51 5.25
C VAL A 199 -22.82 4.99 3.86
N MET A 200 -23.43 6.17 3.73
CA MET A 200 -23.88 6.70 2.44
C MET A 200 -22.71 6.93 1.47
N THR A 201 -21.55 7.38 1.96
CA THR A 201 -20.32 7.47 1.14
C THR A 201 -19.90 6.09 0.61
N TYR A 202 -20.04 5.03 1.41
CA TYR A 202 -19.67 3.69 0.99
C TYR A 202 -20.70 3.08 0.01
N VAL A 203 -21.99 3.16 0.34
CA VAL A 203 -23.06 2.45 -0.39
C VAL A 203 -23.67 3.28 -1.52
N ALA A 204 -23.73 4.60 -1.43
CA ALA A 204 -24.52 5.49 -2.30
C ALA A 204 -23.73 6.67 -2.88
N ASN A 205 -22.46 6.45 -3.26
CA ASN A 205 -21.60 7.48 -3.88
C ASN A 205 -21.15 7.03 -5.29
N PRO A 206 -21.94 7.29 -6.34
CA PRO A 206 -21.61 6.85 -7.70
C PRO A 206 -20.40 7.63 -8.25
N VAL A 207 -19.39 6.93 -8.77
CA VAL A 207 -18.27 7.58 -9.48
C VAL A 207 -18.22 7.21 -10.96
N PRO A 208 -17.69 8.09 -11.84
CA PRO A 208 -17.71 7.86 -13.29
C PRO A 208 -16.99 6.59 -13.77
N ARG A 209 -15.98 6.13 -13.02
CA ARG A 209 -15.13 4.97 -13.37
C ARG A 209 -15.76 3.61 -13.03
N GLU A 210 -16.92 3.58 -12.37
CA GLU A 210 -17.61 2.33 -12.05
C GLU A 210 -18.35 1.75 -13.26
N ASN A 211 -18.61 0.45 -13.22
CA ASN A 211 -19.52 -0.20 -14.17
C ASN A 211 -20.91 0.44 -14.06
N GLU A 212 -21.60 0.54 -15.20
CA GLU A 212 -22.91 1.21 -15.29
C GLU A 212 -23.96 0.63 -14.34
N ASP A 213 -24.01 -0.70 -14.19
CA ASP A 213 -24.92 -1.41 -13.28
C ASP A 213 -24.75 -0.99 -11.81
N THR A 214 -23.48 -0.84 -11.41
CA THR A 214 -23.06 -0.50 -10.05
C THR A 214 -23.32 0.98 -9.81
N ARG A 215 -22.95 1.84 -10.77
CA ARG A 215 -23.16 3.28 -10.72
C ARG A 215 -24.65 3.64 -10.62
N ALA A 216 -25.50 3.01 -11.46
CA ALA A 216 -26.93 3.24 -11.44
C ALA A 216 -27.59 2.83 -10.11
N ALA A 217 -27.18 1.70 -9.54
CA ALA A 217 -27.66 1.26 -8.22
C ALA A 217 -27.30 2.28 -7.12
N ARG A 218 -26.05 2.76 -7.09
CA ARG A 218 -25.63 3.78 -6.10
C ARG A 218 -26.36 5.10 -6.28
N GLN A 219 -26.54 5.55 -7.52
CA GLN A 219 -27.27 6.78 -7.83
C GLN A 219 -28.72 6.69 -7.33
N ARG A 220 -29.39 5.57 -7.61
CA ARG A 220 -30.78 5.36 -7.17
C ARG A 220 -30.91 5.38 -5.65
N LEU A 221 -30.01 4.72 -4.92
CA LEU A 221 -30.04 4.76 -3.45
C LEU A 221 -29.72 6.15 -2.90
N ALA A 222 -28.82 6.89 -3.54
CA ALA A 222 -28.50 8.26 -3.14
C ALA A 222 -29.70 9.20 -3.26
N GLU A 223 -30.54 8.98 -4.27
CA GLU A 223 -31.76 9.76 -4.52
C GLU A 223 -32.94 9.32 -3.65
N SER A 224 -33.14 8.01 -3.48
CA SER A 224 -34.31 7.48 -2.79
C SER A 224 -34.17 7.42 -1.27
N GLY A 225 -32.96 7.16 -0.76
CA GLY A 225 -32.73 6.82 0.65
C GLY A 225 -33.41 5.52 1.11
N ASP A 226 -34.01 4.76 0.18
CA ASP A 226 -34.78 3.55 0.48
C ASP A 226 -33.89 2.31 0.45
N PHE A 227 -33.46 1.88 1.63
CA PHE A 227 -32.62 0.69 1.80
C PHE A 227 -33.37 -0.62 1.56
N GLU A 228 -34.70 -0.66 1.75
CA GLU A 228 -35.50 -1.87 1.54
C GLU A 228 -35.61 -2.16 0.05
N GLU A 229 -35.95 -1.15 -0.75
CA GLU A 229 -36.00 -1.26 -2.20
C GLU A 229 -34.61 -1.56 -2.80
N ALA A 230 -33.56 -0.97 -2.23
CA ALA A 230 -32.19 -1.12 -2.73
C ALA A 230 -31.70 -2.57 -2.81
N LEU A 231 -32.14 -3.45 -1.91
CA LEU A 231 -31.79 -4.86 -1.97
C LEU A 231 -32.25 -5.55 -3.27
N GLY A 232 -33.32 -5.05 -3.89
CA GLY A 232 -33.89 -5.59 -5.12
C GLY A 232 -33.02 -5.32 -6.35
N TYR A 233 -32.38 -4.15 -6.44
CA TYR A 233 -31.62 -3.74 -7.61
C TYR A 233 -30.09 -3.71 -7.41
N TYR A 234 -29.57 -3.75 -6.18
CA TYR A 234 -28.12 -3.81 -5.95
C TYR A 234 -27.50 -5.11 -6.50
N PRO A 235 -26.48 -5.05 -7.38
CA PRO A 235 -25.82 -6.22 -7.92
C PRO A 235 -25.32 -7.21 -6.85
N ARG A 236 -25.53 -8.52 -7.06
CA ARG A 236 -25.14 -9.59 -6.10
C ARG A 236 -23.65 -9.61 -5.77
N LYS A 237 -22.80 -9.14 -6.69
CA LYS A 237 -21.34 -9.03 -6.51
C LYS A 237 -20.93 -8.02 -5.43
N MET A 238 -21.81 -7.07 -5.10
CA MET A 238 -21.58 -6.02 -4.08
C MET A 238 -21.95 -6.54 -2.70
N THR A 239 -21.27 -7.60 -2.26
CA THR A 239 -21.65 -8.34 -1.05
C THR A 239 -21.62 -7.45 0.18
N PHE A 240 -20.63 -6.56 0.26
CA PHE A 240 -20.40 -5.70 1.40
C PHE A 240 -21.43 -4.56 1.50
N GLU A 241 -21.71 -3.91 0.38
CA GLU A 241 -22.75 -2.88 0.30
C GLU A 241 -24.12 -3.48 0.61
N ARG A 242 -24.44 -4.65 0.04
CA ARG A 242 -25.70 -5.35 0.31
C ARG A 242 -25.83 -5.76 1.78
N THR A 243 -24.73 -6.09 2.46
CA THR A 243 -24.75 -6.36 3.91
C THR A 243 -25.18 -5.13 4.70
N MET A 244 -24.57 -3.96 4.44
CA MET A 244 -24.95 -2.72 5.12
C MET A 244 -26.39 -2.31 4.81
N ILE A 245 -26.77 -2.31 3.54
CA ILE A 245 -28.12 -1.97 3.07
C ILE A 245 -29.15 -2.91 3.73
N GLY A 246 -28.88 -4.21 3.75
CA GLY A 246 -29.78 -5.18 4.35
C GLY A 246 -29.86 -5.10 5.87
N HIS A 247 -28.85 -4.54 6.54
CA HIS A 247 -28.94 -4.18 7.96
C HIS A 247 -29.89 -2.99 8.15
N LEU A 248 -29.69 -1.91 7.40
CA LEU A 248 -30.48 -0.69 7.51
C LEU A 248 -31.95 -0.86 7.09
N ALA A 249 -32.24 -1.76 6.15
CA ALA A 249 -33.60 -2.14 5.82
C ALA A 249 -34.35 -2.78 7.02
N ARG A 250 -33.63 -3.52 7.87
CA ARG A 250 -34.20 -4.16 9.08
C ARG A 250 -34.16 -3.26 10.32
N HIS A 251 -33.15 -2.40 10.39
CA HIS A 251 -32.87 -1.52 11.52
C HIS A 251 -32.63 -0.09 11.03
N PRO A 252 -33.70 0.64 10.63
CA PRO A 252 -33.57 2.01 10.12
C PRO A 252 -32.86 2.91 11.14
N GLY A 253 -31.86 3.65 10.67
CA GLY A 253 -31.05 4.57 11.49
C GLY A 253 -29.88 3.93 12.25
N ASP A 254 -29.76 2.60 12.27
CA ASP A 254 -28.64 1.91 12.93
C ASP A 254 -27.40 1.82 12.02
N PHE A 255 -26.80 2.97 11.72
CA PHE A 255 -25.61 3.07 10.88
C PHE A 255 -24.36 2.44 11.53
N ALA A 256 -24.25 2.51 12.86
CA ALA A 256 -23.19 1.84 13.60
C ALA A 256 -23.29 0.31 13.46
N GLY A 257 -24.49 -0.25 13.59
CA GLY A 257 -24.74 -1.67 13.35
C GLY A 257 -24.46 -2.07 11.90
N ALA A 258 -24.80 -1.21 10.92
CA ALA A 258 -24.51 -1.47 9.51
C ALA A 258 -23.01 -1.60 9.24
N ILE A 259 -22.18 -0.71 9.80
CA ILE A 259 -20.72 -0.81 9.70
C ILE A 259 -20.20 -2.04 10.47
N SER A 260 -20.76 -2.31 11.66
CA SER A 260 -20.37 -3.45 12.50
C SER A 260 -20.66 -4.81 11.86
N ALA A 261 -21.65 -4.89 10.95
CA ALA A 261 -21.96 -6.11 10.20
C ALA A 261 -20.85 -6.52 9.21
N MET A 262 -19.91 -5.63 8.92
CA MET A 262 -18.77 -5.89 8.06
C MET A 262 -17.65 -6.65 8.78
N PRO A 263 -16.76 -7.37 8.07
CA PRO A 263 -15.57 -7.96 8.68
C PRO A 263 -14.71 -6.89 9.37
N SER A 264 -14.17 -7.21 10.55
CA SER A 264 -13.37 -6.28 11.37
C SER A 264 -12.20 -5.64 10.60
N ASN A 265 -11.53 -6.40 9.74
CA ASN A 265 -10.44 -5.88 8.91
C ASN A 265 -10.88 -4.76 7.97
N LEU A 266 -12.11 -4.86 7.43
CA LEU A 266 -12.66 -3.83 6.57
C LEU A 266 -13.07 -2.59 7.36
N GLN A 267 -13.61 -2.77 8.57
CA GLN A 267 -13.92 -1.65 9.49
C GLN A 267 -12.65 -0.83 9.80
N MET A 268 -11.58 -1.51 10.23
CA MET A 268 -10.27 -0.88 10.50
C MET A 268 -9.68 -0.20 9.26
N MET A 269 -9.88 -0.78 8.07
CA MET A 269 -9.34 -0.25 6.81
C MET A 269 -9.78 1.18 6.54
N PHE A 270 -11.02 1.55 6.86
CA PHE A 270 -11.53 2.91 6.63
C PHE A 270 -10.75 3.95 7.43
N VAL A 271 -10.62 3.75 8.75
CA VAL A 271 -9.90 4.67 9.63
C VAL A 271 -8.41 4.72 9.26
N HIS A 272 -7.80 3.57 8.98
CA HIS A 272 -6.40 3.52 8.53
C HIS A 272 -6.19 4.26 7.20
N ALA A 273 -7.14 4.20 6.27
CA ALA A 273 -7.05 4.97 5.03
C ALA A 273 -7.14 6.48 5.29
N TYR A 274 -7.94 6.93 6.25
CA TYR A 274 -7.96 8.36 6.61
C TYR A 274 -6.65 8.82 7.25
N GLN A 275 -6.05 8.00 8.12
CA GLN A 275 -4.69 8.25 8.63
C GLN A 275 -3.66 8.32 7.49
N SER A 276 -3.75 7.42 6.51
CA SER A 276 -2.90 7.43 5.32
C SER A 276 -3.06 8.71 4.48
N PHE A 277 -4.28 9.22 4.35
CA PHE A 277 -4.55 10.49 3.65
C PHE A 277 -3.86 11.67 4.36
N ILE A 278 -4.03 11.78 5.68
CA ILE A 278 -3.40 12.83 6.49
C ILE A 278 -1.86 12.74 6.37
N PHE A 279 -1.30 11.54 6.49
CA PHE A 279 0.13 11.30 6.30
C PHE A 279 0.63 11.74 4.92
N ASN A 280 -0.11 11.41 3.85
CA ASN A 280 0.25 11.84 2.50
C ASN A 280 0.30 13.37 2.39
N ARG A 281 -0.68 14.09 2.95
CA ARG A 281 -0.70 15.57 2.96
C ARG A 281 0.47 16.15 3.74
N ILE A 282 0.81 15.58 4.90
CA ILE A 282 1.98 15.97 5.71
C ILE A 282 3.28 15.80 4.91
N LEU A 283 3.47 14.65 4.27
CA LEU A 283 4.65 14.39 3.44
C LEU A 283 4.73 15.36 2.25
N SER A 284 3.60 15.60 1.58
CA SER A 284 3.52 16.57 0.49
C SER A 284 3.92 17.98 0.93
N GLU A 285 3.42 18.43 2.08
CA GLU A 285 3.74 19.75 2.62
C GLU A 285 5.21 19.87 3.01
N ARG A 286 5.81 18.85 3.63
CA ARG A 286 7.24 18.87 3.97
C ARG A 286 8.10 19.03 2.72
N ILE A 287 7.79 18.28 1.66
CA ILE A 287 8.47 18.40 0.37
C ILE A 287 8.25 19.79 -0.22
N ARG A 288 7.02 20.34 -0.14
CA ARG A 288 6.65 21.68 -0.63
C ARG A 288 7.46 22.79 0.02
N ARG A 289 7.76 22.67 1.32
CA ARG A 289 8.62 23.62 2.04
C ARG A 289 10.12 23.45 1.75
N GLY A 290 10.51 22.47 0.93
CA GLY A 290 11.91 22.17 0.65
C GLY A 290 12.66 21.52 1.81
N ILE A 291 11.95 21.06 2.84
CA ILE A 291 12.56 20.40 4.01
C ILE A 291 12.95 18.97 3.60
N PRO A 292 14.19 18.53 3.88
CA PRO A 292 14.64 17.21 3.47
C PRO A 292 13.79 16.11 4.14
N ILE A 293 13.37 15.13 3.32
CA ILE A 293 12.70 13.90 3.82
C ILE A 293 13.68 12.76 4.12
N HIS A 294 14.93 12.89 3.66
CA HIS A 294 16.00 11.90 3.78
C HIS A 294 17.02 12.23 4.88
N LEU A 295 16.88 13.39 5.53
CA LEU A 295 17.73 13.85 6.62
C LEU A 295 16.86 14.51 7.70
N PRO A 296 17.21 14.32 8.99
CA PRO A 296 16.49 14.94 10.08
C PRO A 296 16.79 16.44 10.17
N ILE A 297 15.83 17.20 10.69
CA ILE A 297 16.02 18.55 11.21
C ILE A 297 15.69 18.60 12.71
N GLU A 298 16.10 19.65 13.41
CA GLU A 298 15.70 19.86 14.80
C GLU A 298 14.18 19.87 14.95
N GLY A 299 13.67 19.18 15.97
CA GLY A 299 12.24 19.01 16.24
C GLY A 299 11.61 17.80 15.55
N ASP A 300 12.31 17.12 14.63
CA ASP A 300 11.82 15.86 14.05
C ASP A 300 11.66 14.76 15.10
N LEU A 301 10.81 13.79 14.77
CA LEU A 301 10.75 12.49 15.42
C LEU A 301 11.27 11.42 14.45
N ILE A 302 12.25 10.64 14.87
CA ILE A 302 12.84 9.57 14.05
C ILE A 302 12.46 8.18 14.57
N LEU A 303 12.33 7.23 13.64
CA LEU A 303 12.11 5.82 13.96
C LEU A 303 13.43 5.07 13.87
N PRO A 304 13.85 4.32 14.90
CA PRO A 304 15.02 3.46 14.82
C PRO A 304 14.74 2.26 13.88
N ALA A 305 15.80 1.67 13.34
CA ALA A 305 15.72 0.42 12.60
C ALA A 305 16.00 -0.79 13.51
N ASP A 306 15.30 -1.89 13.27
CA ASP A 306 15.59 -3.18 13.88
C ASP A 306 16.91 -3.79 13.35
N ARG A 307 17.26 -4.99 13.81
CA ARG A 307 18.49 -5.69 13.38
C ARG A 307 18.52 -6.03 11.89
N GLN A 308 17.36 -6.03 11.23
CA GLN A 308 17.17 -6.31 9.81
C GLN A 308 17.10 -5.02 8.98
N GLY A 309 17.21 -3.85 9.60
CA GLY A 309 17.15 -2.55 8.93
C GLY A 309 15.71 -2.13 8.58
N ILE A 310 14.71 -2.67 9.29
CA ILE A 310 13.29 -2.34 9.12
C ILE A 310 12.91 -1.30 10.18
N PRO A 311 12.16 -0.24 9.84
CA PRO A 311 11.71 0.75 10.83
C PRO A 311 10.87 0.10 11.94
N GLU A 312 11.19 0.43 13.20
CA GLU A 312 10.39 0.05 14.36
C GLU A 312 9.30 1.11 14.59
N HIS A 313 8.04 0.79 14.27
CA HIS A 313 6.89 1.70 14.34
C HIS A 313 6.37 1.93 15.79
N GLY A 314 7.27 2.32 16.69
CA GLY A 314 7.00 2.67 18.08
C GLY A 314 6.92 4.18 18.34
N GLN A 315 7.22 4.58 19.58
CA GLN A 315 7.42 6.00 19.90
C GLN A 315 8.64 6.55 19.16
N GLY A 316 8.49 7.75 18.60
CA GLY A 316 9.58 8.41 17.89
C GLY A 316 10.65 8.90 18.87
N VAL A 317 11.90 8.90 18.42
CA VAL A 317 13.00 9.54 19.17
C VAL A 317 13.09 11.00 18.74
N PRO A 318 12.98 11.98 19.67
CA PRO A 318 13.05 13.40 19.32
C PRO A 318 14.45 13.81 18.91
N VAL A 319 14.52 14.66 17.89
CA VAL A 319 15.75 15.26 17.39
C VAL A 319 15.92 16.64 18.01
N SER A 320 17.02 16.82 18.75
CA SER A 320 17.43 18.09 19.34
C SER A 320 18.76 18.54 18.78
N LYS A 321 19.18 19.78 19.04
CA LYS A 321 20.51 20.27 18.65
C LYS A 321 21.65 19.37 19.16
N ASP A 322 21.49 18.80 20.35
CA ASP A 322 22.52 18.01 21.01
C ASP A 322 22.73 16.63 20.37
N ASN A 323 21.69 16.07 19.73
CA ASN A 323 21.76 14.72 19.14
C ASN A 323 21.70 14.70 17.60
N LEU A 324 21.50 15.85 16.95
CA LEU A 324 21.28 15.96 15.50
C LEU A 324 22.38 15.27 14.69
N ASP A 325 23.66 15.53 14.98
CA ASP A 325 24.80 14.93 14.27
C ASP A 325 24.79 13.39 14.35
N LEU A 326 24.44 12.84 15.52
CA LEU A 326 24.34 11.40 15.73
C LEU A 326 23.16 10.82 14.94
N VAL A 327 21.98 11.45 15.04
CA VAL A 327 20.77 11.00 14.34
C VAL A 327 20.99 11.05 12.83
N GLU A 328 21.57 12.13 12.31
CA GLU A 328 21.88 12.26 10.88
C GLU A 328 22.79 11.11 10.41
N LYS A 329 23.84 10.78 11.17
CA LYS A 329 24.71 9.63 10.89
C LYS A 329 23.93 8.31 10.88
N GLN A 330 23.00 8.10 11.81
CA GLN A 330 22.17 6.90 11.83
C GLN A 330 21.25 6.85 10.60
N VAL A 331 20.59 7.95 10.25
CA VAL A 331 19.72 8.05 9.06
C VAL A 331 20.51 7.76 7.78
N ARG A 332 21.69 8.38 7.60
CA ARG A 332 22.57 8.13 6.43
C ARG A 332 23.03 6.68 6.32
N SER A 333 23.15 5.98 7.44
CA SER A 333 23.53 4.56 7.52
C SER A 333 22.34 3.59 7.42
N GLY A 334 21.10 4.09 7.31
CA GLY A 334 19.89 3.28 7.24
C GLY A 334 19.49 2.64 8.58
N ARG A 335 19.93 3.22 9.70
CA ARG A 335 19.63 2.75 11.07
C ARG A 335 18.56 3.59 11.78
N ALA A 336 18.12 4.67 11.15
CA ALA A 336 17.02 5.49 11.60
C ALA A 336 16.31 6.11 10.39
N PHE A 337 15.06 6.55 10.58
CA PHE A 337 14.24 7.10 9.52
C PHE A 337 13.49 8.34 10.01
N VAL A 338 13.52 9.43 9.24
CA VAL A 338 12.64 10.59 9.46
C VAL A 338 11.20 10.13 9.31
N SER A 339 10.32 10.54 10.22
CA SER A 339 8.95 10.02 10.27
C SER A 339 7.89 11.12 10.28
N GLY A 340 6.69 10.78 9.82
CA GLY A 340 5.47 11.57 9.93
C GLY A 340 4.41 10.83 10.74
N VAL A 341 3.51 11.59 11.36
CA VAL A 341 2.43 11.02 12.17
C VAL A 341 1.36 10.30 11.34
N LEU A 342 0.92 9.15 11.82
CA LEU A 342 -0.36 8.54 11.49
C LEU A 342 -1.30 8.82 12.67
N PHE A 343 -2.05 9.91 12.58
CA PHE A 343 -2.72 10.54 13.71
C PHE A 343 -3.80 9.66 14.36
N GLY A 344 -3.91 9.72 15.68
CA GLY A 344 -4.81 8.94 16.52
C GLY A 344 -4.78 9.38 17.98
N THR A 345 -5.43 8.63 18.87
CA THR A 345 -5.69 9.07 20.25
C THR A 345 -4.44 9.33 21.08
N GLU A 346 -3.33 8.64 20.81
CA GLU A 346 -2.07 8.71 21.57
C GLU A 346 -0.93 9.30 20.72
N SER A 347 -1.25 9.99 19.62
CA SER A 347 -0.24 10.48 18.69
C SER A 347 0.61 11.62 19.25
N GLU A 348 1.92 11.41 19.23
CA GLU A 348 2.94 12.42 19.50
C GLU A 348 3.30 13.15 18.19
N LEU A 349 3.16 14.48 18.22
CA LEU A 349 3.52 15.34 17.11
C LEU A 349 4.98 15.80 17.25
N ALA A 350 5.62 16.04 16.12
CA ALA A 350 6.94 16.63 16.07
C ALA A 350 6.93 18.09 16.61
N GLU A 351 8.12 18.63 16.84
CA GLU A 351 8.37 20.04 17.16
C GLU A 351 8.97 20.76 15.94
N GLY A 352 9.26 22.06 16.09
CA GLY A 352 9.84 22.87 15.01
C GLY A 352 8.98 22.89 13.74
N GLU A 353 9.64 22.97 12.58
CA GLU A 353 8.96 23.07 11.28
C GLU A 353 8.12 21.83 10.96
N MET A 354 8.58 20.62 11.31
CA MET A 354 7.80 19.40 11.10
C MET A 354 6.55 19.40 11.98
N GLY A 355 6.68 19.82 13.24
CA GLY A 355 5.54 19.97 14.14
C GLY A 355 4.50 20.97 13.63
N GLU A 356 4.93 22.09 13.06
CA GLU A 356 4.03 23.06 12.44
C GLU A 356 3.28 22.46 11.25
N ILE A 357 3.93 21.67 10.41
CA ILE A 357 3.29 20.96 9.30
C ILE A 357 2.23 19.99 9.84
N GLU A 358 2.60 19.13 10.80
CA GLU A 358 1.69 18.14 11.36
C GLU A 358 0.46 18.82 11.99
N ARG A 359 0.67 19.83 12.84
CA ARG A 359 -0.44 20.58 13.48
C ARG A 359 -1.34 21.25 12.45
N ARG A 360 -0.77 21.94 11.46
CA ARG A 360 -1.55 22.66 10.44
C ARG A 360 -2.46 21.71 9.66
N ILE A 361 -1.96 20.57 9.19
CA ILE A 361 -2.77 19.62 8.43
C ILE A 361 -3.88 18.99 9.30
N ILE A 362 -3.59 18.68 10.56
CA ILE A 362 -4.59 18.17 11.52
C ILE A 362 -5.68 19.22 11.79
N GLU A 363 -5.30 20.49 11.96
CA GLU A 363 -6.22 21.62 12.17
C GLU A 363 -7.08 21.90 10.93
N GLU A 364 -6.50 21.84 9.72
CA GLU A 364 -7.24 21.98 8.45
C GLU A 364 -8.31 20.89 8.28
N GLU A 365 -8.02 19.67 8.73
CA GLU A 365 -9.02 18.60 8.77
C GLU A 365 -10.00 18.72 9.94
N GLY A 366 -9.75 19.63 10.89
CA GLY A 366 -10.57 19.88 12.07
C GLY A 366 -10.60 18.68 13.02
N LEU A 367 -9.44 18.07 13.26
CA LEU A 367 -9.32 16.84 14.04
C LEU A 367 -8.83 17.08 15.46
N GLN A 368 -9.38 16.31 16.40
CA GLN A 368 -8.92 16.17 17.78
C GLN A 368 -8.50 14.71 18.02
N ARG A 369 -7.67 14.48 19.05
CA ARG A 369 -7.21 13.12 19.40
C ARG A 369 -8.38 12.18 19.71
N ASP A 370 -9.39 12.68 20.41
CA ASP A 370 -10.54 11.89 20.84
C ASP A 370 -11.45 11.45 19.68
N ASP A 371 -11.37 12.10 18.51
CA ASP A 371 -12.12 11.68 17.31
C ASP A 371 -11.74 10.27 16.84
N PHE A 372 -10.51 9.83 17.12
CA PHE A 372 -10.05 8.48 16.81
C PHE A 372 -10.45 7.45 17.88
N MET A 373 -11.19 7.87 18.91
CA MET A 373 -11.91 6.99 19.81
C MET A 373 -13.36 6.88 19.32
N VAL A 374 -13.73 5.71 18.80
CA VAL A 374 -15.05 5.49 18.20
C VAL A 374 -15.80 4.43 19.02
N PRO A 375 -16.41 4.76 20.18
CA PRO A 375 -17.05 3.78 21.05
C PRO A 375 -18.12 2.90 20.36
N PRO A 376 -19.00 3.43 19.48
CA PRO A 376 -19.97 2.61 18.76
C PRO A 376 -19.33 1.58 17.83
N LEU A 377 -18.07 1.82 17.41
CA LEU A 377 -17.29 1.00 16.50
C LEU A 377 -15.90 0.80 17.08
N HIS A 378 -15.78 0.11 18.23
CA HIS A 378 -14.50 -0.03 18.94
C HIS A 378 -13.34 -0.55 18.06
N LYS A 379 -13.63 -1.35 17.01
CA LYS A 379 -12.63 -1.80 16.03
C LYS A 379 -12.07 -0.67 15.16
N CYS A 380 -12.81 0.40 14.98
CA CYS A 380 -12.38 1.60 14.26
C CYS A 380 -11.55 2.55 15.13
N SER A 381 -11.43 2.32 16.44
CA SER A 381 -10.59 3.17 17.29
C SER A 381 -9.10 2.94 17.01
N SER A 382 -8.31 4.01 16.93
CA SER A 382 -6.88 3.92 16.62
C SER A 382 -6.04 4.84 17.50
N LYS A 383 -5.01 4.27 18.12
CA LYS A 383 -4.02 5.03 18.90
C LYS A 383 -3.15 5.96 18.05
N GLY A 384 -3.06 5.64 16.75
CA GLY A 384 -2.08 6.25 15.86
C GLY A 384 -0.69 5.64 16.03
N THR A 385 0.23 6.04 15.17
CA THR A 385 1.62 5.60 15.14
C THR A 385 2.44 6.61 14.33
N ARG A 386 3.68 6.29 13.97
CA ARG A 386 4.49 7.07 13.03
C ARG A 386 4.99 6.19 11.91
N ARG A 387 5.22 6.78 10.74
CA ARG A 387 5.69 6.10 9.53
C ARG A 387 6.86 6.87 8.93
N GLU A 388 7.85 6.15 8.42
CA GLU A 388 8.98 6.72 7.70
C GLU A 388 8.56 7.49 6.45
N LEU A 389 9.10 8.70 6.27
CA LEU A 389 8.79 9.59 5.15
C LEU A 389 9.43 9.15 3.82
N LEU A 390 10.54 8.45 3.90
CA LEU A 390 11.34 7.98 2.76
C LEU A 390 11.32 6.45 2.71
N SER A 391 10.99 5.91 1.55
CA SER A 391 11.17 4.49 1.25
C SER A 391 12.53 4.30 0.57
N ALA A 392 13.35 3.42 1.11
CA ALA A 392 14.63 3.06 0.50
C ALA A 392 14.40 2.29 -0.81
N VAL A 393 15.21 2.57 -1.82
CA VAL A 393 15.27 1.82 -3.08
C VAL A 393 16.68 1.28 -3.26
N LYS A 394 16.80 -0.02 -3.53
CA LYS A 394 18.08 -0.69 -3.78
C LYS A 394 18.19 -1.07 -5.25
N ASP A 395 19.41 -1.02 -5.78
CA ASP A 395 19.75 -1.46 -7.14
C ASP A 395 18.91 -0.84 -8.26
N LEU A 396 18.52 0.44 -8.11
CA LEU A 396 17.70 1.15 -9.08
C LEU A 396 18.42 1.34 -10.42
N ARG A 397 17.94 0.61 -11.44
CA ARG A 397 18.39 0.65 -12.82
C ARG A 397 17.21 0.91 -13.73
N ALA A 398 17.44 1.68 -14.79
CA ALA A 398 16.47 1.93 -15.84
C ALA A 398 17.15 1.77 -17.19
N LYS A 399 16.57 0.96 -18.07
CA LYS A 399 17.04 0.78 -19.44
C LYS A 399 15.96 1.27 -20.39
N ALA A 400 16.21 2.41 -21.02
CA ALA A 400 15.32 3.02 -21.99
C ALA A 400 15.61 2.51 -23.41
N ASP A 401 14.54 2.19 -24.13
CA ASP A 401 14.52 1.97 -25.58
C ASP A 401 13.91 3.23 -26.25
N ASP A 402 13.30 3.11 -27.45
CA ASP A 402 12.77 4.28 -28.17
C ASP A 402 11.49 4.87 -27.54
N ASP A 403 10.55 4.01 -27.14
CA ASP A 403 9.22 4.38 -26.60
C ASP A 403 8.83 3.56 -25.35
N SER A 404 9.83 2.93 -24.72
CA SER A 404 9.63 2.10 -23.53
C SER A 404 10.85 2.12 -22.62
N VAL A 405 10.64 1.73 -21.36
CA VAL A 405 11.70 1.62 -20.37
C VAL A 405 11.47 0.39 -19.50
N THR A 406 12.54 -0.34 -19.20
CA THR A 406 12.54 -1.41 -18.22
C THR A 406 13.26 -0.94 -16.96
N PHE A 407 12.53 -0.91 -15.84
CA PHE A 407 13.06 -0.62 -14.51
C PHE A 407 13.42 -1.92 -13.79
N SER A 408 14.50 -1.89 -13.02
CA SER A 408 14.86 -2.96 -12.09
C SER A 408 15.27 -2.36 -10.76
N PHE A 409 14.71 -2.84 -9.66
CA PHE A 409 14.98 -2.32 -8.31
C PHE A 409 14.47 -3.27 -7.23
N THR A 410 14.93 -3.08 -6.00
CA THR A 410 14.44 -3.83 -4.82
C THR A 410 13.87 -2.88 -3.78
N LEU A 411 12.69 -3.22 -3.25
CA LEU A 411 12.00 -2.49 -2.19
C LEU A 411 11.83 -3.35 -0.95
N ASN A 412 11.87 -2.73 0.23
CA ASN A 412 11.49 -3.40 1.48
C ASN A 412 9.99 -3.74 1.50
N LYS A 413 9.59 -4.68 2.36
CA LYS A 413 8.16 -4.97 2.56
C LYS A 413 7.38 -3.72 3.01
N GLY A 414 6.10 -3.64 2.61
CA GLY A 414 5.24 -2.48 2.92
C GLY A 414 5.43 -1.27 2.02
N CYS A 415 6.38 -1.34 1.07
CA CYS A 415 6.61 -0.33 0.03
C CYS A 415 5.97 -0.78 -1.30
N TYR A 416 5.49 0.17 -2.09
CA TYR A 416 4.77 -0.12 -3.33
C TYR A 416 5.59 0.35 -4.55
N ALA A 417 5.74 -0.51 -5.55
CA ALA A 417 6.43 -0.18 -6.80
C ALA A 417 5.77 0.98 -7.55
N THR A 418 4.45 1.11 -7.45
CA THR A 418 3.69 2.24 -8.01
C THR A 418 4.15 3.57 -7.44
N THR A 419 4.37 3.67 -6.13
CA THR A 419 4.84 4.92 -5.51
C THR A 419 6.23 5.33 -6.01
N LEU A 420 7.13 4.38 -6.27
CA LEU A 420 8.43 4.68 -6.91
C LEU A 420 8.25 5.13 -8.35
N LEU A 421 7.51 4.34 -9.14
CA LEU A 421 7.32 4.61 -10.58
C LEU A 421 6.53 5.90 -10.83
N ARG A 422 5.71 6.34 -9.86
CA ARG A 422 5.01 7.62 -9.90
C ARG A 422 5.95 8.79 -10.17
N GLU A 423 7.15 8.79 -9.57
CA GLU A 423 8.17 9.83 -9.76
C GLU A 423 8.72 9.89 -11.19
N TYR A 424 8.58 8.81 -11.96
CA TYR A 424 8.95 8.75 -13.38
C TYR A 424 7.76 9.05 -14.29
N LEU A 425 6.60 8.42 -14.06
CA LEU A 425 5.49 8.46 -15.01
C LEU A 425 4.76 9.81 -15.00
N LYS A 426 4.53 10.36 -13.81
CA LYS A 426 3.81 11.63 -13.56
C LYS A 426 2.55 11.81 -14.42
N LYS A 427 1.69 10.79 -14.43
CA LYS A 427 0.41 10.80 -15.15
C LYS A 427 -0.63 11.67 -14.44
N ASP A 428 -1.55 12.25 -15.20
CA ASP A 428 -2.71 12.99 -14.67
C ASP A 428 -3.82 12.07 -14.11
N GLU A 429 -3.78 10.79 -14.46
CA GLU A 429 -4.71 9.76 -13.99
C GLU A 429 -4.23 9.15 -12.66
N LEU A 430 -5.15 8.60 -11.86
CA LEU A 430 -4.76 7.74 -10.73
C LEU A 430 -3.89 6.60 -11.26
N MET A 431 -2.71 6.42 -10.68
CA MET A 431 -1.83 5.31 -11.02
C MET A 431 -2.42 3.99 -10.51
N ASP A 432 -3.35 3.46 -11.28
CA ASP A 432 -3.69 2.04 -11.30
C ASP A 432 -2.96 1.37 -12.45
N TYR A 433 -2.71 0.08 -12.30
CA TYR A 433 -1.89 -0.69 -13.21
C TYR A 433 -2.51 -0.91 -14.60
#